data_AF-A0AAD2FUM8-F1
#
_entry.id   AF-A0AAD2FUM8-F1
#
_cell.length_a   1.000
_cell.length_b   1.000
_cell.length_c   1.000
_cell.angle_alpha   90.00
_cell.angle_beta   90.00
_cell.angle_gamma   90.00
#
_symmetry.space_group_name_H-M   'P 1'
#
loop_
_entity.id
_entity.type
_entity.pdbx_description
1 polymer ?
#
loop_
_entity_poly.entity_id
_entity_poly.type
_entity_poly.pdbx_seq_one_letter_code
_entity_poly.pdbx_strand_id
1 'polypeptide(L)'
;MLSSRRTMGTSKSLDSRPRFFSSSSDSSNRTESRLGTWLIRLGWGLLGLVAVDQVLQYKQEQESKERMKMLVDMQQEANEMNQPEWDNSLPTLFQCKIAHVEPSLDGTKMLANIRIGDVVEIVEAKVGPNEAYHLCRRPAQGRRPESMGWYPVEFMEDL
;
A
#
# COMPACT_ATOMS: atom_id res chain seq x y z
N MET A 1 20.24 32.42 -51.05
CA MET A 1 20.43 33.88 -51.16
C MET A 1 20.43 34.47 -49.75
N LEU A 2 21.62 34.87 -49.28
CA LEU A 2 22.00 36.25 -48.89
C LEU A 2 21.21 36.79 -47.68
N SER A 3 21.81 36.90 -46.49
CA SER A 3 22.89 37.83 -46.06
C SER A 3 22.39 39.22 -45.67
N SER A 4 22.54 39.57 -44.38
CA SER A 4 23.11 40.85 -43.87
C SER A 4 22.85 40.97 -42.36
N ARG A 5 23.86 40.95 -41.49
CA ARG A 5 24.90 41.96 -41.14
C ARG A 5 24.47 42.92 -40.02
N ARG A 6 25.08 42.68 -38.85
CA ARG A 6 25.96 43.58 -38.05
C ARG A 6 25.32 44.80 -37.35
N THR A 7 25.45 44.87 -36.02
CA THR A 7 26.03 46.02 -35.29
C THR A 7 26.71 45.56 -33.99
N MET A 8 27.88 46.17 -33.71
CA MET A 8 28.61 46.11 -32.44
C MET A 8 28.01 47.08 -31.43
N GLY A 9 28.12 46.76 -30.14
CA GLY A 9 27.86 47.68 -29.04
C GLY A 9 28.66 47.28 -27.80
N THR A 10 29.85 47.84 -27.66
CA THR A 10 30.68 47.85 -26.44
C THR A 10 30.07 48.79 -25.40
N SER A 11 30.00 48.39 -24.13
CA SER A 11 30.01 49.33 -22.98
C SER A 11 30.42 48.62 -21.69
N LYS A 12 31.31 49.30 -20.98
CA LYS A 12 32.03 48.94 -19.74
C LYS A 12 31.12 49.10 -18.52
N SER A 13 31.42 48.40 -17.41
CA SER A 13 31.67 49.02 -16.09
C SER A 13 31.91 47.95 -15.01
N LEU A 14 33.16 47.85 -14.55
CA LEU A 14 33.54 47.36 -13.23
C LEU A 14 33.16 48.45 -12.20
N ASP A 15 32.46 48.08 -11.14
CA ASP A 15 32.83 48.39 -9.74
C ASP A 15 31.64 48.14 -8.81
N SER A 16 31.84 47.28 -7.81
CA SER A 16 31.13 47.37 -6.53
C SER A 16 31.98 46.69 -5.47
N ARG A 17 32.78 47.54 -4.82
CA ARG A 17 33.68 47.24 -3.70
C ARG A 17 32.91 46.64 -2.51
N PRO A 18 33.42 45.61 -1.82
CA PRO A 18 33.08 45.41 -0.42
C PRO A 18 33.81 46.45 0.44
N ARG A 19 33.05 47.15 1.27
CA ARG A 19 33.56 48.12 2.26
C ARG A 19 34.38 47.39 3.31
N PHE A 20 35.67 47.72 3.36
CA PHE A 20 36.52 47.52 4.53
C PHE A 20 35.96 48.36 5.68
N PHE A 21 35.58 47.70 6.77
CA PHE A 21 35.59 48.31 8.09
C PHE A 21 36.83 47.78 8.82
N SER A 22 37.83 48.64 8.93
CA SER A 22 38.90 48.49 9.90
C SER A 22 38.34 48.82 11.27
N SER A 23 38.35 47.84 12.18
CA SER A 23 38.34 48.08 13.62
C SER A 23 39.70 47.67 14.13
N SER A 24 40.52 48.66 14.47
CA SER A 24 41.81 48.46 15.12
C SER A 24 41.62 47.90 16.53
N SER A 25 42.61 47.10 16.90
CA SER A 25 42.75 46.29 18.09
C SER A 25 42.68 47.07 19.40
N ASP A 26 42.06 46.48 20.42
CA ASP A 26 42.65 46.53 21.76
C ASP A 26 42.35 45.28 22.60
N SER A 27 43.17 45.15 23.62
CA SER A 27 43.74 44.01 24.30
C SER A 27 42.88 43.18 25.28
N SER A 28 43.34 41.94 25.52
CA SER A 28 42.94 40.94 26.55
C SER A 28 41.62 40.19 26.24
N ASN A 29 41.57 38.88 26.03
CA ASN A 29 42.07 37.78 26.85
C ASN A 29 42.33 36.51 26.00
N ARG A 30 43.35 35.73 26.37
CA ARG A 30 43.79 34.47 25.72
C ARG A 30 42.83 33.27 25.92
N THR A 31 41.52 33.47 25.92
CA THR A 31 40.53 32.42 26.25
C THR A 31 39.43 32.18 25.21
N GLU A 32 39.15 33.11 24.30
CA GLU A 32 38.04 32.97 23.33
C GLU A 32 38.33 32.07 22.12
N SER A 33 39.57 31.98 21.65
CA SER A 33 39.93 31.14 20.49
C SER A 33 39.82 29.63 20.77
N ARG A 34 39.80 29.26 22.06
CA ARG A 34 39.61 27.87 22.54
C ARG A 34 38.16 27.42 22.49
N LEU A 35 37.21 28.35 22.69
CA LEU A 35 35.77 28.04 22.67
C LEU A 35 35.25 27.85 21.24
N GLY A 36 35.72 28.64 20.28
CA GLY A 36 35.34 28.50 18.87
C GLY A 36 35.76 27.14 18.27
N THR A 37 36.97 26.67 18.59
CA THR A 37 37.42 25.34 18.15
C THR A 37 36.70 24.19 18.85
N TRP A 38 36.22 24.39 20.08
CA TRP A 38 35.43 23.39 20.80
C TRP A 38 34.01 23.24 20.25
N LEU A 39 33.35 24.35 19.89
CA LEU A 39 32.03 24.33 19.23
C LEU A 39 32.08 23.64 17.86
N ILE A 40 33.14 23.88 17.08
CA ILE A 40 33.33 23.20 15.79
C ILE A 40 33.43 21.68 16.00
N ARG A 41 34.15 21.22 17.03
CA ARG A 41 34.27 19.78 17.35
C ARG A 41 32.93 19.17 17.77
N LEU A 42 32.13 19.89 18.56
CA LEU A 42 30.79 19.43 18.92
C LEU A 42 29.86 19.35 17.71
N GLY A 43 29.93 20.34 16.81
CA GLY A 43 29.15 20.33 15.57
C GLY A 43 29.47 19.12 14.68
N TRP A 44 30.76 18.81 14.50
CA TRP A 44 31.19 17.61 13.75
C TRP A 44 30.77 16.30 14.42
N GLY A 45 30.80 16.23 15.76
CA GLY A 45 30.34 15.06 16.50
C GLY A 45 28.85 14.80 16.31
N LEU A 46 28.02 15.86 16.39
CA LEU A 46 26.58 15.75 16.18
C LEU A 46 26.25 15.36 14.72
N LEU A 47 26.94 15.96 13.75
CA LEU A 47 26.76 15.63 12.33
C LEU A 47 27.14 14.17 12.03
N GLY A 48 28.23 13.69 12.64
CA GLY A 48 28.64 12.29 12.54
C GLY A 48 27.60 11.33 13.14
N LEU A 49 27.00 11.69 14.27
CA LEU A 49 25.96 10.87 14.91
C LEU A 49 24.71 10.75 14.03
N VAL A 50 24.23 11.87 13.47
CA VAL A 50 23.07 11.89 12.56
C VAL A 50 23.36 11.10 11.28
N ALA A 51 24.58 11.20 10.75
CA ALA A 51 24.98 10.42 9.58
C ALA A 51 24.96 8.91 9.85
N VAL A 52 25.44 8.47 11.02
CA VAL A 52 25.36 7.05 11.42
C VAL A 52 23.92 6.59 11.57
N ASP A 53 23.07 7.40 12.20
CA ASP A 53 21.65 7.08 12.39
C ASP A 53 20.91 6.96 11.04
N GLN A 54 21.15 7.86 10.10
CA GLN A 54 20.58 7.78 8.75
C GLN A 54 21.07 6.55 7.97
N VAL A 55 22.35 6.18 8.09
CA VAL A 55 22.89 4.98 7.44
C VAL A 55 22.25 3.71 8.00
N LEU A 56 22.02 3.65 9.31
CA LEU A 56 21.34 2.53 9.95
C LEU A 56 19.87 2.44 9.53
N GLN A 57 19.16 3.56 9.50
CA GLN A 57 17.76 3.62 9.01
C GLN A 57 17.66 3.19 7.55
N TYR A 58 18.57 3.64 6.69
CA TYR A 58 18.60 3.23 5.28
C TYR A 58 18.77 1.72 5.12
N LYS A 59 19.63 1.11 5.94
CA LYS A 59 19.83 -0.35 5.91
C LYS A 59 18.56 -1.10 6.36
N GLN A 60 17.88 -0.58 7.39
CA GLN A 60 16.65 -1.18 7.91
C GLN A 60 15.46 -1.02 6.94
N GLU A 61 15.39 0.09 6.20
CA GLU A 61 14.39 0.29 5.15
C GLU A 61 14.57 -0.64 3.96
N GLN A 62 15.81 -1.04 3.66
CA GLN A 62 16.06 -1.99 2.58
C GLN A 62 15.51 -3.37 2.94
N GLU A 63 15.76 -3.83 4.17
CA GLU A 63 15.20 -5.09 4.68
C GLU A 63 13.67 -5.03 4.79
N SER A 64 13.10 -3.89 5.18
CA SER A 64 11.64 -3.77 5.29
C SER A 64 10.95 -3.79 3.92
N LYS A 65 11.58 -3.21 2.89
CA LYS A 65 11.09 -3.29 1.50
C LYS A 65 11.12 -4.71 0.98
N GLU A 66 12.18 -5.46 1.26
CA GLU A 66 12.28 -6.87 0.87
C GLU A 66 11.23 -7.72 1.58
N ARG A 67 11.04 -7.53 2.89
CA ARG A 67 9.99 -8.22 3.67
C ARG A 67 8.59 -7.85 3.18
N MET A 68 8.35 -6.59 2.86
CA MET A 68 7.05 -6.15 2.35
C MET A 68 6.76 -6.74 0.98
N LYS A 69 7.76 -6.81 0.09
CA LYS A 69 7.61 -7.49 -1.21
C LYS A 69 7.28 -8.97 -1.01
N MET A 70 8.00 -9.66 -0.13
CA MET A 70 7.74 -11.07 0.17
C MET A 70 6.34 -11.29 0.75
N LEU A 71 5.86 -10.42 1.63
CA LEU A 71 4.51 -10.49 2.18
C LEU A 71 3.43 -10.31 1.11
N VAL A 72 3.65 -9.38 0.18
CA VAL A 72 2.73 -9.16 -0.95
C VAL A 72 2.71 -10.37 -1.87
N ASP A 73 3.88 -10.91 -2.21
CA ASP A 73 3.99 -12.11 -3.06
C ASP A 73 3.30 -13.32 -2.38
N MET A 74 3.55 -13.54 -1.09
CA MET A 74 2.87 -14.60 -0.31
C MET A 74 1.35 -14.38 -0.20
N GLN A 75 0.90 -13.13 -0.04
CA GLN A 75 -0.53 -12.83 0.00
C GLN A 75 -1.18 -13.09 -1.35
N GLN A 76 -0.49 -12.79 -2.44
CA GLN A 76 -0.97 -13.08 -3.79
C GLN A 76 -1.05 -14.58 -4.02
N GLU A 77 0.00 -15.35 -3.70
CA GLU A 77 -0.01 -16.82 -3.81
C GLU A 77 -1.13 -17.43 -2.95
N ALA A 78 -1.30 -16.95 -1.72
CA ALA A 78 -2.38 -17.41 -0.84
C ALA A 78 -3.77 -17.08 -1.43
N ASN A 79 -3.93 -15.93 -2.11
CA ASN A 79 -5.19 -15.56 -2.74
C ASN A 79 -5.47 -16.41 -4.00
N GLU A 80 -4.44 -16.73 -4.78
CA GLU A 80 -4.55 -17.61 -5.94
C GLU A 80 -4.91 -19.04 -5.53
N MET A 81 -4.26 -19.57 -4.48
CA MET A 81 -4.59 -20.89 -3.91
C MET A 81 -5.94 -20.94 -3.19
N ASN A 82 -6.47 -19.79 -2.72
CA ASN A 82 -7.76 -19.73 -2.04
C ASN A 82 -8.95 -19.68 -3.00
N GLN A 83 -8.74 -19.66 -4.32
CA GLN A 83 -9.86 -19.83 -5.25
C GLN A 83 -10.44 -21.23 -5.05
N PRO A 84 -11.71 -21.35 -4.63
CA PRO A 84 -12.33 -22.65 -4.54
C PRO A 84 -12.57 -23.18 -5.95
N GLU A 85 -11.79 -24.18 -6.34
CA GLU A 85 -12.08 -25.02 -7.50
C GLU A 85 -13.27 -25.91 -7.15
N TRP A 86 -14.47 -25.36 -7.34
CA TRP A 86 -15.70 -26.13 -7.20
C TRP A 86 -15.99 -26.89 -8.48
N ASP A 87 -16.37 -28.15 -8.35
CA ASP A 87 -16.80 -28.95 -9.49
C ASP A 87 -18.20 -28.51 -9.95
N ASN A 88 -18.25 -27.74 -11.04
CA ASN A 88 -19.50 -27.26 -11.62
C ASN A 88 -20.35 -28.39 -12.25
N SER A 89 -19.80 -29.59 -12.43
CA SER A 89 -20.51 -30.73 -13.00
C SER A 89 -21.41 -31.47 -12.00
N LEU A 90 -21.34 -31.09 -10.73
CA LEU A 90 -22.15 -31.71 -9.68
C LEU A 90 -23.66 -31.51 -9.94
N PRO A 91 -24.48 -32.55 -9.73
CA PRO A 91 -25.92 -32.46 -9.89
C PRO A 91 -26.54 -31.59 -8.80
N THR A 92 -27.65 -30.92 -9.13
CA THR A 92 -28.43 -30.15 -8.16
C THR A 92 -29.35 -31.06 -7.38
N LEU A 93 -29.41 -30.87 -6.07
CA LEU A 93 -30.27 -31.64 -5.18
C LEU A 93 -31.68 -31.04 -5.17
N PHE A 94 -31.79 -29.75 -4.86
CA PHE A 94 -33.04 -29.00 -4.78
C PHE A 94 -32.78 -27.49 -4.92
N GLN A 95 -33.84 -26.69 -4.98
CA GLN A 95 -33.76 -25.24 -5.06
C GLN A 95 -34.31 -24.61 -3.78
N CYS A 96 -33.66 -23.56 -3.32
CA CYS A 96 -34.10 -22.76 -2.18
C CYS A 96 -34.13 -21.29 -2.54
N LYS A 97 -34.90 -20.52 -1.79
CA LYS A 97 -34.97 -19.07 -1.87
C LYS A 97 -34.19 -18.45 -0.73
N ILE A 98 -33.43 -17.41 -1.01
CA ILE A 98 -32.72 -16.64 0.01
C ILE A 98 -33.73 -15.78 0.78
N ALA A 99 -33.91 -16.04 2.08
CA ALA A 99 -34.81 -15.30 2.96
C ALA A 99 -34.13 -14.10 3.62
N HIS A 100 -32.86 -14.26 3.99
CA HIS A 100 -32.07 -13.23 4.65
C HIS A 100 -30.71 -13.05 3.97
N VAL A 101 -30.17 -11.82 3.98
CA VAL A 101 -28.82 -11.51 3.49
C VAL A 101 -28.09 -10.69 4.54
N GLU A 102 -27.06 -11.28 5.12
CA GLU A 102 -26.19 -10.59 6.07
C GLU A 102 -24.94 -10.04 5.35
N PRO A 103 -24.66 -8.73 5.41
CA PRO A 103 -23.48 -8.13 4.77
C PRO A 103 -22.15 -8.56 5.40
N SER A 104 -22.20 -9.10 6.62
CA SER A 104 -21.04 -9.56 7.41
C SER A 104 -20.55 -10.96 7.00
N LEU A 105 -21.32 -11.70 6.18
CA LEU A 105 -20.96 -13.01 5.64
C LEU A 105 -19.94 -12.88 4.49
N ASP A 106 -18.79 -12.31 4.78
CA ASP A 106 -17.65 -12.22 3.85
C ASP A 106 -16.57 -13.25 4.21
N GLY A 107 -17.02 -14.47 4.47
CA GLY A 107 -16.15 -15.61 4.76
C GLY A 107 -15.46 -16.13 3.51
N THR A 108 -14.30 -16.76 3.68
CA THR A 108 -13.62 -17.49 2.60
C THR A 108 -14.58 -18.55 2.04
N LYS A 109 -14.85 -18.46 0.73
CA LYS A 109 -15.76 -19.35 -0.02
C LYS A 109 -17.27 -19.16 0.20
N MET A 110 -17.70 -18.03 0.75
CA MET A 110 -19.13 -17.71 0.89
C MET A 110 -19.76 -17.30 -0.45
N LEU A 111 -21.06 -17.56 -0.60
CA LEU A 111 -21.80 -17.17 -1.80
C LEU A 111 -21.97 -15.64 -1.85
N ALA A 112 -21.27 -14.99 -2.78
CA ALA A 112 -21.25 -13.53 -2.92
C ALA A 112 -22.33 -12.96 -3.86
N ASN A 113 -22.62 -11.66 -3.69
CA ASN A 113 -23.50 -10.86 -4.55
C ASN A 113 -24.98 -11.29 -4.58
N ILE A 114 -25.48 -11.97 -3.56
CA ILE A 114 -26.86 -12.43 -3.49
C ILE A 114 -27.84 -11.33 -3.06
N ARG A 115 -29.13 -11.52 -3.33
CA ARG A 115 -30.21 -10.67 -2.82
C ARG A 115 -31.30 -11.51 -2.16
N ILE A 116 -32.03 -10.87 -1.25
CA ILE A 116 -33.24 -11.46 -0.68
C ILE A 116 -34.22 -11.77 -1.80
N GLY A 117 -34.71 -13.00 -1.82
CA GLY A 117 -35.61 -13.54 -2.82
C GLY A 117 -34.95 -14.14 -4.06
N ASP A 118 -33.62 -14.11 -4.16
CA ASP A 118 -32.91 -14.87 -5.21
C ASP A 118 -33.14 -16.38 -4.98
N VAL A 119 -33.34 -17.12 -6.07
CA VAL A 119 -33.41 -18.59 -6.06
C VAL A 119 -32.04 -19.15 -6.35
N VAL A 120 -31.58 -20.06 -5.50
CA VAL A 120 -30.27 -20.72 -5.61
C VAL A 120 -30.46 -22.23 -5.69
N GLU A 121 -29.56 -22.89 -6.42
CA GLU A 121 -29.53 -24.34 -6.55
C GLU A 121 -28.61 -24.90 -5.46
N ILE A 122 -29.11 -25.87 -4.69
CA ILE A 122 -28.31 -26.56 -3.68
C ILE A 122 -27.58 -27.72 -4.36
N VAL A 123 -26.26 -27.68 -4.34
CA VAL A 123 -25.39 -28.72 -4.89
C VAL A 123 -25.04 -29.75 -3.82
N GLU A 124 -24.79 -29.28 -2.59
CA GLU A 124 -24.50 -30.14 -1.45
C GLU A 124 -25.20 -29.58 -0.21
N ALA A 125 -25.95 -30.43 0.49
CA ALA A 125 -26.65 -30.06 1.71
C ALA A 125 -25.79 -30.40 2.93
N LYS A 126 -26.01 -29.66 4.02
CA LYS A 126 -25.45 -29.92 5.36
C LYS A 126 -23.90 -29.96 5.38
N VAL A 127 -23.27 -29.00 4.73
CA VAL A 127 -21.82 -28.84 4.69
C VAL A 127 -21.30 -27.97 5.84
N GLY A 128 -20.00 -28.10 6.13
CA GLY A 128 -19.30 -27.29 7.13
C GLY A 128 -19.49 -27.78 8.58
N PRO A 129 -18.92 -27.05 9.55
CA PRO A 129 -19.03 -27.42 10.96
C PRO A 129 -20.49 -27.37 11.41
N ASN A 130 -20.93 -28.40 12.13
CA ASN A 130 -22.31 -28.57 12.61
C ASN A 130 -23.38 -28.60 11.51
N GLU A 131 -23.02 -28.92 10.25
CA GLU A 131 -23.99 -29.03 9.14
C GLU A 131 -24.77 -27.72 8.86
N ALA A 132 -24.23 -26.58 9.30
CA ALA A 132 -24.95 -25.30 9.33
C ALA A 132 -25.01 -24.57 7.97
N TYR A 133 -24.38 -25.12 6.93
CA TYR A 133 -24.30 -24.49 5.61
C TYR A 133 -24.78 -25.42 4.50
N HIS A 134 -25.14 -24.82 3.37
CA HIS A 134 -25.31 -25.51 2.10
C HIS A 134 -24.32 -24.96 1.07
N LEU A 135 -23.82 -25.83 0.19
CA LEU A 135 -23.10 -25.41 -0.99
C LEU A 135 -24.12 -25.05 -2.06
N CYS A 136 -24.15 -23.76 -2.40
CA CYS A 136 -25.13 -23.18 -3.28
C CYS A 136 -24.47 -22.76 -4.59
N ARG A 137 -25.14 -23.04 -5.70
CA ARG A 137 -24.83 -22.55 -7.03
C ARG A 137 -25.91 -21.58 -7.46
N ARG A 138 -25.51 -20.38 -7.84
CA ARG A 138 -26.41 -19.43 -8.49
C ARG A 138 -26.15 -19.45 -10.00
N PRO A 139 -27.13 -19.82 -10.82
CA PRO A 139 -26.97 -19.80 -12.26
C PRO A 139 -26.75 -18.38 -12.78
N ALA A 140 -26.04 -18.24 -13.90
CA ALA A 140 -25.83 -16.96 -14.54
C ALA A 140 -27.18 -16.32 -14.95
N GLN A 141 -27.49 -15.16 -14.38
CA GLN A 141 -28.75 -14.46 -14.64
C GLN A 141 -28.48 -13.05 -15.19
N GLY A 142 -28.67 -12.90 -16.51
CA GLY A 142 -28.48 -11.64 -17.21
C GLY A 142 -27.02 -11.16 -17.18
N ARG A 143 -26.73 -10.12 -16.39
CA ARG A 143 -25.38 -9.54 -16.24
C ARG A 143 -24.58 -10.10 -15.06
N ARG A 144 -25.19 -10.94 -14.21
CA ARG A 144 -24.46 -11.55 -13.09
C ARG A 144 -23.84 -12.86 -13.54
N PRO A 145 -22.53 -13.06 -13.35
CA PRO A 145 -21.90 -14.34 -13.63
C PRO A 145 -22.46 -15.41 -12.71
N GLU A 146 -22.33 -16.66 -13.14
CA GLU A 146 -22.51 -17.81 -12.28
C GLU A 146 -21.57 -17.70 -11.07
N SER A 147 -22.05 -18.08 -9.90
CA SER A 147 -21.27 -18.04 -8.68
C SER A 147 -21.64 -19.20 -7.78
N MET A 148 -20.64 -19.81 -7.16
CA MET A 148 -20.83 -20.91 -6.20
C MET A 148 -20.16 -20.56 -4.88
N GLY A 149 -20.79 -20.95 -3.78
CA GLY A 149 -20.24 -20.75 -2.44
C GLY A 149 -21.15 -21.29 -1.36
N TRP A 150 -20.65 -21.28 -0.13
CA TRP A 150 -21.41 -21.68 1.05
C TRP A 150 -22.38 -20.60 1.48
N TYR A 151 -23.53 -21.03 1.98
CA TYR A 151 -24.51 -20.12 2.56
C TYR A 151 -25.26 -20.76 3.73
N PRO A 152 -25.58 -20.02 4.81
CA PRO A 152 -26.18 -20.58 6.01
C PRO A 152 -27.60 -21.10 5.76
N VAL A 153 -27.91 -22.27 6.34
CA VAL A 153 -29.24 -22.89 6.20
C VAL A 153 -30.34 -22.04 6.82
N GLU A 154 -30.03 -21.36 7.93
CA GLU A 154 -30.99 -20.50 8.67
C GLU A 154 -31.49 -19.30 7.86
N PHE A 155 -30.79 -18.93 6.78
CA PHE A 155 -31.13 -17.79 5.93
C PHE A 155 -31.84 -18.20 4.63
N MET A 156 -32.24 -19.46 4.53
CA MET A 156 -32.92 -20.02 3.37
C MET A 156 -34.35 -20.44 3.70
N GLU A 157 -35.21 -20.31 2.71
CA GLU A 157 -36.57 -20.85 2.71
C GLU A 157 -36.71 -21.88 1.59
N ASP A 158 -37.35 -22.99 1.90
CA ASP A 158 -37.73 -24.01 0.91
C ASP A 158 -38.81 -23.45 -0.03
N LEU A 159 -38.73 -23.84 -1.31
CA LEU A 159 -39.62 -23.41 -2.39
C LEU A 159 -40.91 -24.26 -2.49
#